data_AF-A0A6G0S6F2-F1
#
_entry.id   AF-A0A6G0S6F2-F1
#
_cell.length_a   1.000
_cell.length_b   1.000
_cell.length_c   1.000
_cell.angle_alpha   90.00
_cell.angle_beta   90.00
_cell.angle_gamma   90.00
#
_symmetry.space_group_name_H-M   'P 1'
#
loop_
_entity.id
_entity.type
_entity.pdbx_description
1 polymer ?
#
loop_
_entity_poly.entity_id
_entity_poly.type
_entity_poly.pdbx_seq_one_letter_code
_entity_poly.pdbx_strand_id
1 'polypeptide(L)'
;MSGSVIYSAIDLTDGFYPILMRESDIPLTAVSTPSGMLWEWLVMPQGLKNAPVTFNRMVTHVLRPLRAFAPSYFDDIFVHSRAEDGFSAVDVYLRHLRKVFEKMRENKLYANLKKCVFCAPEIPVLGCYVNKSGVRADPEKISSICSWPTPKNQTELRQ
;
A
#
# COMPACT_ATOMS: atom_id res chain seq x y z
N MET A 1 8.17 -2.89 -13.35
CA MET A 1 9.33 -2.44 -12.54
C MET A 1 10.69 -2.75 -13.15
N SER A 2 10.93 -3.92 -13.75
CA SER A 2 12.25 -4.24 -14.34
C SER A 2 12.74 -3.14 -15.30
N GLY A 3 14.02 -2.79 -15.20
CA GLY A 3 14.67 -1.74 -16.00
C GLY A 3 14.31 -0.30 -15.62
N SER A 4 13.56 -0.09 -14.53
CA SER A 4 13.34 1.26 -13.97
C SER A 4 14.56 1.70 -13.14
N VAL A 5 14.74 3.02 -13.04
CA VAL A 5 15.90 3.63 -12.36
C VAL A 5 15.51 4.61 -11.27
N ILE A 6 14.26 5.08 -11.29
CA ILE A 6 13.69 5.95 -10.25
C ILE A 6 12.40 5.33 -9.76
N TYR A 7 12.25 5.28 -8.44
CA TYR A 7 11.17 4.60 -7.75
C TYR A 7 10.58 5.49 -6.65
N SER A 8 9.31 5.27 -6.34
CA SER A 8 8.63 5.80 -5.16
C SER A 8 7.64 4.80 -4.60
N ALA A 9 7.55 4.74 -3.28
CA ALA A 9 6.53 4.00 -2.55
C ALA A 9 5.64 5.00 -1.83
N ILE A 10 4.34 4.96 -2.11
CA ILE A 10 3.32 5.82 -1.50
C ILE A 10 2.44 4.92 -0.64
N ASP A 11 2.45 5.17 0.67
CA ASP A 11 1.62 4.48 1.65
C ASP A 11 0.33 5.30 1.86
N LEU A 12 -0.83 4.69 1.62
CA LEU A 12 -2.13 5.29 1.85
C LEU A 12 -2.48 5.28 3.34
N THR A 13 -3.05 6.37 3.83
CA THR A 13 -3.53 6.48 5.21
C THR A 13 -5.03 6.27 5.29
N ASP A 14 -5.47 5.73 6.43
CA ASP A 14 -6.88 5.68 6.81
C ASP A 14 -7.79 5.03 5.76
N GLY A 15 -7.27 4.09 4.96
CA GLY A 15 -7.89 3.63 3.72
C GLY A 15 -9.34 3.16 3.82
N PHE A 16 -9.76 2.67 4.99
CA PHE A 16 -11.11 2.15 5.17
C PHE A 16 -12.15 3.26 5.38
N TYR A 17 -11.82 4.30 6.14
CA TYR A 17 -12.78 5.35 6.50
C TYR A 17 -13.29 6.21 5.32
N PRO A 18 -12.56 6.36 4.20
CA PRO A 18 -13.13 6.97 2.99
C PRO A 18 -14.20 6.14 2.28
N ILE A 19 -14.36 4.85 2.60
CA ILE A 19 -15.32 3.96 1.94
C ILE A 19 -16.64 3.99 2.70
N LEU A 20 -17.73 4.38 2.03
CA LEU A 20 -19.07 4.36 2.61
C LEU A 20 -19.56 2.93 2.85
N MET A 21 -20.20 2.71 3.99
CA MET A 21 -20.98 1.50 4.21
C MET A 21 -22.22 1.51 3.31
N ARG A 22 -22.63 0.33 2.85
CA ARG A 22 -23.95 0.15 2.23
C ARG A 22 -25.00 0.42 3.28
N GLU A 23 -26.03 1.21 2.96
CA GLU A 23 -27.06 1.62 3.91
C GLU A 23 -27.71 0.45 4.66
N SER A 24 -27.97 -0.67 3.98
CA SER A 24 -28.53 -1.88 4.60
C SER A 24 -27.61 -2.55 5.62
N ASP A 25 -26.30 -2.29 5.54
CA ASP A 25 -25.27 -2.95 6.34
C ASP A 25 -24.80 -2.06 7.51
N ILE A 26 -25.20 -0.78 7.54
CA ILE A 26 -24.86 0.18 8.61
C ILE A 26 -25.25 -0.38 10.00
N PRO A 27 -26.47 -0.92 10.21
CA PRO A 27 -26.86 -1.44 11.52
C PRO A 27 -26.03 -2.63 12.00
N LEU A 28 -25.38 -3.36 11.09
CA LEU A 28 -24.50 -4.49 11.42
C LEU A 28 -23.16 -4.04 12.02
N THR A 29 -22.85 -2.75 11.93
CA THR A 29 -21.63 -2.16 12.50
C THR A 29 -21.85 -1.54 13.88
N ALA A 30 -23.04 -1.72 14.46
CA ALA A 30 -23.39 -1.12 15.74
C ALA A 30 -22.40 -1.51 16.86
N VAL A 31 -21.91 -0.51 17.59
CA VAL A 31 -21.04 -0.66 18.76
C VAL A 31 -21.68 0.02 19.97
N SER A 32 -21.55 -0.61 21.14
CA SER A 32 -21.98 -0.02 22.41
C SER A 32 -20.82 0.71 23.08
N THR A 33 -21.10 1.89 23.59
CA THR A 33 -20.15 2.65 24.42
C THR A 33 -20.40 2.38 25.91
N PRO A 34 -19.45 2.67 26.82
CA PRO A 34 -19.68 2.51 28.27
C PRO A 34 -20.88 3.28 28.84
N SER A 35 -21.39 4.29 28.11
CA SER A 35 -22.62 5.02 28.45
C SER A 35 -23.91 4.24 28.19
N GLY A 36 -23.83 3.09 27.51
CA GLY A 36 -24.99 2.32 27.04
C GLY A 36 -25.56 2.81 25.71
N MET A 37 -25.05 3.90 25.14
CA MET A 37 -25.45 4.37 23.81
C MET A 37 -24.88 3.49 22.71
N LEU A 38 -25.73 3.18 21.72
CA LEU A 38 -25.38 2.49 20.48
C LEU A 38 -25.00 3.50 19.40
N TRP A 39 -23.91 3.21 18.70
CA TRP A 39 -23.42 4.00 17.58
C TRP A 39 -23.18 3.08 16.38
N GLU A 40 -23.47 3.58 15.19
CA GLU A 40 -23.29 2.84 13.92
C GLU A 40 -22.25 3.55 13.06
N TRP A 41 -21.53 2.79 12.24
CA TRP A 41 -20.54 3.33 11.31
C TRP A 41 -21.15 3.61 9.94
N LEU A 42 -21.07 4.86 9.51
CA LEU A 42 -21.48 5.28 8.16
C LEU A 42 -20.40 4.98 7.09
N VAL A 43 -19.17 4.77 7.55
CA VAL A 43 -17.99 4.45 6.75
C VAL A 43 -17.42 3.12 7.20
N MET A 44 -16.65 2.45 6.37
CA MET A 44 -16.13 1.12 6.66
C MET A 44 -15.17 1.17 7.87
N PRO A 45 -15.53 0.59 9.02
CA PRO A 45 -14.68 0.60 10.19
C PRO A 45 -13.53 -0.40 10.07
N GLN A 46 -12.48 -0.16 10.86
CA GLN A 46 -11.46 -1.17 11.11
C GLN A 46 -12.06 -2.39 11.84
N GLY A 47 -11.49 -3.56 11.61
CA GLY A 47 -11.90 -4.81 12.25
C GLY A 47 -12.90 -5.65 11.44
N LEU A 48 -13.52 -5.11 10.38
CA LEU A 48 -14.32 -5.93 9.47
C LEU A 48 -13.45 -6.89 8.66
N LYS A 49 -13.81 -8.18 8.65
CA LYS A 49 -13.07 -9.24 7.94
C LYS A 49 -12.77 -8.91 6.47
N ASN A 50 -13.72 -8.28 5.78
CA ASN A 50 -13.62 -7.98 4.35
C ASN A 50 -13.17 -6.54 4.05
N ALA A 51 -12.87 -5.73 5.06
CA ALA A 51 -12.43 -4.35 4.84
C ALA A 51 -11.14 -4.24 4.00
N PRO A 52 -10.07 -5.02 4.29
CA PRO A 52 -8.85 -4.94 3.50
C PRO A 52 -9.05 -5.31 2.02
N VAL A 53 -9.84 -6.35 1.75
CA VAL A 53 -10.11 -6.80 0.36
C VAL A 53 -10.95 -5.78 -0.39
N THR A 54 -11.94 -5.19 0.26
CA THR A 54 -12.78 -4.14 -0.33
C THR A 54 -11.96 -2.91 -0.67
N PHE A 55 -11.10 -2.47 0.25
CA PHE A 55 -10.19 -1.36 0.03
C PHE A 55 -9.22 -1.62 -1.12
N ASN A 56 -8.54 -2.77 -1.11
CA ASN A 56 -7.62 -3.14 -2.19
C ASN A 56 -8.31 -3.18 -3.56
N ARG A 57 -9.55 -3.66 -3.62
CA ARG A 57 -10.35 -3.67 -4.87
C ARG A 57 -10.61 -2.25 -5.37
N MET A 58 -10.93 -1.33 -4.48
CA MET A 58 -11.16 0.08 -4.81
C MET A 58 -9.88 0.73 -5.33
N VAL A 59 -8.76 0.63 -4.60
CA VAL A 59 -7.47 1.23 -5.00
C VAL A 59 -7.00 0.65 -6.34
N THR A 60 -7.05 -0.67 -6.49
CA THR A 60 -6.69 -1.35 -7.75
C THR A 60 -7.55 -0.88 -8.91
N HIS A 61 -8.86 -0.67 -8.70
CA HIS A 61 -9.76 -0.17 -9.73
C HIS A 61 -9.40 1.26 -10.14
N VAL A 62 -9.20 2.15 -9.17
CA VAL A 62 -8.85 3.57 -9.37
C VAL A 62 -7.53 3.72 -10.14
N LEU A 63 -6.52 2.92 -9.80
CA LEU A 63 -5.18 2.98 -10.38
C LEU A 63 -4.97 2.06 -11.58
N ARG A 64 -5.99 1.26 -11.97
CA ARG A 64 -5.93 0.36 -13.13
C ARG A 64 -5.40 1.02 -14.41
N PRO A 65 -5.76 2.27 -14.76
CA PRO A 65 -5.22 2.94 -15.95
C PRO A 65 -3.71 3.21 -15.86
N LEU A 66 -3.15 3.29 -14.64
CA LEU A 66 -1.76 3.64 -14.37
C LEU A 66 -0.90 2.41 -14.03
N ARG A 67 -1.48 1.20 -14.03
CA ARG A 67 -0.83 -0.06 -13.60
C ARG A 67 0.52 -0.35 -14.24
N ALA A 68 0.79 0.20 -15.43
CA ALA A 68 2.03 0.00 -16.17
C ALA A 68 3.25 0.63 -15.46
N PHE A 69 3.04 1.70 -14.71
CA PHE A 69 4.09 2.44 -14.00
C PHE A 69 3.78 2.70 -12.51
N ALA A 70 2.55 2.44 -12.08
CA ALA A 70 2.08 2.60 -10.70
C ALA A 70 1.22 1.40 -10.25
N PRO A 71 1.76 0.16 -10.23
CA PRO A 71 1.06 -0.96 -9.60
C PRO A 71 0.79 -0.67 -8.10
N SER A 72 -0.38 -1.09 -7.63
CA SER A 72 -0.78 -0.97 -6.23
C SER A 72 -1.00 -2.34 -5.59
N TYR A 73 -0.83 -2.40 -4.27
CA TYR A 73 -1.15 -3.56 -3.45
C TYR A 73 -1.62 -3.09 -2.07
N PHE A 74 -2.90 -3.29 -1.77
CA PHE A 74 -3.55 -2.74 -0.57
C PHE A 74 -3.27 -1.24 -0.42
N ASP A 75 -2.60 -0.84 0.66
CA ASP A 75 -2.29 0.55 1.00
C ASP A 75 -1.07 1.09 0.22
N ASP A 76 -0.30 0.23 -0.45
CA ASP A 76 0.91 0.65 -1.15
C ASP A 76 0.66 0.96 -2.63
N ILE A 77 1.19 2.08 -3.11
CA ILE A 77 1.29 2.42 -4.53
C ILE A 77 2.77 2.57 -4.88
N PHE A 78 3.22 1.83 -5.87
CA PHE A 78 4.64 1.83 -6.24
C PHE A 78 4.86 2.46 -7.60
N VAL A 79 5.36 3.69 -7.63
CA VAL A 79 5.70 4.38 -8.88
C VAL A 79 7.10 3.97 -9.32
N HIS A 80 7.25 3.59 -10.59
CA HIS A 80 8.56 3.28 -11.16
C HIS A 80 8.69 3.90 -12.55
N SER A 81 9.89 4.36 -12.90
CA SER A 81 10.12 5.07 -14.16
C SER A 81 11.50 4.83 -14.75
N ARG A 82 11.59 4.94 -16.06
CA ARG A 82 12.80 4.86 -16.88
C ARG A 82 12.75 5.94 -17.96
N ALA A 83 13.88 6.22 -18.59
CA ALA A 83 13.91 7.08 -19.76
C ALA A 83 13.10 6.45 -20.91
N GLU A 84 12.34 7.27 -21.63
CA GLU A 84 11.44 6.85 -22.70
C GLU A 84 11.17 8.04 -23.64
N ASP A 85 11.03 7.79 -24.94
CA ASP A 85 10.65 8.79 -25.96
C ASP A 85 11.49 10.08 -25.95
N GLY A 86 12.80 9.96 -25.74
CA GLY A 86 13.73 11.10 -25.68
C GLY A 86 13.65 11.93 -24.39
N PHE A 87 12.80 11.56 -23.43
CA PHE A 87 12.74 12.17 -22.11
C PHE A 87 13.68 11.48 -21.13
N SER A 88 14.27 12.25 -20.22
CA SER A 88 15.07 11.68 -19.14
C SER A 88 14.18 10.86 -18.20
N ALA A 89 14.79 9.95 -17.44
CA ALA A 89 14.04 9.17 -16.45
C ALA A 89 13.33 10.06 -15.41
N VAL A 90 13.92 11.21 -15.07
CA VAL A 90 13.33 12.19 -14.13
C VAL A 90 12.09 12.84 -14.73
N ASP A 91 12.13 13.23 -16.01
CA ASP A 91 10.98 13.85 -16.69
C ASP A 91 9.78 12.89 -16.75
N VAL A 92 10.04 11.63 -17.12
CA VAL A 92 9.03 10.57 -17.14
C VAL A 92 8.48 10.32 -15.74
N TYR A 93 9.36 10.25 -14.74
CA TYR A 93 8.99 10.06 -13.34
C TYR A 93 8.07 11.17 -12.82
N LEU A 94 8.39 12.44 -13.07
CA LEU A 94 7.56 13.56 -12.64
C LEU A 94 6.17 13.53 -13.29
N ARG A 95 6.08 13.12 -14.55
CA ARG A 95 4.80 12.93 -15.26
C ARG A 95 3.98 11.78 -14.65
N HIS A 96 4.62 10.66 -14.34
CA HIS A 96 3.96 9.53 -13.68
C HIS A 96 3.44 9.91 -12.30
N LEU A 97 4.27 10.57 -11.49
CA LEU A 97 3.89 11.01 -10.15
C LEU A 97 2.71 11.98 -10.19
N ARG A 98 2.73 12.92 -11.13
CA ARG A 98 1.61 13.85 -11.34
C ARG A 98 0.30 13.11 -11.66
N LYS A 99 0.32 12.15 -12.58
CA LYS A 99 -0.87 11.34 -12.93
C LYS A 99 -1.40 10.55 -11.72
N VAL A 100 -0.50 9.98 -10.92
CA VAL A 100 -0.90 9.27 -9.69
C VAL A 100 -1.55 10.22 -8.69
N PHE A 101 -0.97 11.38 -8.44
CA PHE A 101 -1.53 12.37 -7.51
C PHE A 101 -2.85 13.00 -8.00
N GLU A 102 -3.00 13.22 -9.30
CA GLU A 102 -4.28 13.60 -9.91
C GLU A 102 -5.34 12.53 -9.62
N LYS A 103 -4.99 11.25 -9.82
CA LYS A 103 -5.90 10.14 -9.57
C LYS A 103 -6.29 9.98 -8.11
N MET A 104 -5.32 10.14 -7.20
CA MET A 104 -5.55 10.13 -5.76
C MET A 104 -6.47 11.29 -5.35
N ARG A 105 -6.23 12.50 -5.87
CA ARG A 105 -7.05 13.69 -5.57
C ARG A 105 -8.49 13.54 -6.04
N GLU A 106 -8.71 13.05 -7.26
CA GLU A 106 -10.04 12.75 -7.81
C GLU A 106 -10.84 11.81 -6.90
N ASN A 107 -10.17 10.82 -6.30
CA ASN A 107 -10.80 9.74 -5.53
C ASN A 107 -10.65 9.93 -4.01
N LYS A 108 -10.17 11.10 -3.55
CA LYS A 108 -9.95 11.42 -2.13
C LYS A 108 -9.12 10.35 -1.40
N LEU A 109 -8.06 9.88 -2.06
CA LEU A 109 -7.06 9.00 -1.47
C LEU A 109 -5.93 9.85 -0.88
N TYR A 110 -5.56 9.57 0.37
CA TYR A 110 -4.58 10.35 1.11
C TYR A 110 -3.38 9.48 1.44
N ALA A 111 -2.18 10.07 1.39
CA ALA A 111 -0.94 9.37 1.70
C ALA A 111 -0.44 9.72 3.11
N ASN A 112 0.15 8.74 3.79
CA ASN A 112 0.96 8.97 4.97
C ASN A 112 2.36 9.43 4.57
N LEU A 113 2.57 10.75 4.55
CA LEU A 113 3.84 11.34 4.11
C LEU A 113 5.07 10.79 4.85
N LYS A 114 4.92 10.42 6.14
CA LYS A 114 6.03 9.89 6.95
C LYS A 114 6.51 8.52 6.50
N LYS A 115 5.64 7.74 5.84
CA LYS A 115 5.93 6.39 5.34
C LYS A 115 6.23 6.36 3.84
N CYS A 116 5.97 7.46 3.14
CA CYS A 116 6.24 7.56 1.71
C CYS A 116 7.75 7.69 1.45
N VAL A 117 8.21 7.05 0.37
CA VAL A 117 9.55 7.21 -0.18
C VAL A 117 9.41 7.78 -1.58
N PHE A 118 10.10 8.87 -1.88
CA PHE A 118 10.03 9.52 -3.19
C PHE A 118 11.40 9.59 -3.86
N CYS A 119 11.41 9.39 -5.18
CA CYS A 119 12.57 9.62 -6.05
C CYS A 119 13.84 8.88 -5.57
N ALA A 120 13.68 7.62 -5.17
CA ALA A 120 14.76 6.79 -4.68
C ALA A 120 15.26 5.80 -5.76
N PRO A 121 16.55 5.39 -5.71
CA PRO A 121 17.07 4.35 -6.59
C PRO A 121 16.57 2.95 -6.21
N GLU A 122 16.02 2.82 -5.01
CA GLU A 122 15.52 1.60 -4.41
C GLU A 122 14.40 1.93 -3.43
N ILE A 123 13.36 1.08 -3.36
CA ILE A 123 12.23 1.24 -2.43
C ILE A 123 11.86 -0.07 -1.74
N PRO A 124 11.29 -0.03 -0.53
CA PRO A 124 10.66 -1.19 0.07
C PRO A 124 9.38 -1.55 -0.69
N VAL A 125 9.18 -2.84 -0.95
CA VAL A 125 8.00 -3.43 -1.62
C VAL A 125 7.69 -4.76 -0.96
N LEU A 126 6.56 -4.85 -0.25
CA LEU A 126 6.04 -6.09 0.35
C LEU A 126 7.07 -6.87 1.20
N GLY A 127 7.93 -6.13 1.92
CA GLY A 127 8.96 -6.72 2.77
C GLY A 127 10.23 -7.21 2.06
N CYS A 128 10.42 -6.78 0.80
CA CYS A 128 11.66 -6.86 0.04
C CYS A 128 12.07 -5.44 -0.38
N TYR A 129 13.26 -5.30 -0.97
CA TYR A 129 13.70 -4.07 -1.64
C TYR A 129 13.74 -4.29 -3.15
N VAL A 130 13.29 -3.28 -3.90
CA VAL A 130 13.27 -3.28 -5.37
C VAL A 130 14.13 -2.15 -5.88
N ASN A 131 15.08 -2.49 -6.76
CA ASN A 131 15.98 -1.54 -7.41
C ASN A 131 16.19 -1.91 -8.89
N LYS A 132 17.08 -1.18 -9.58
CA LYS A 132 17.41 -1.42 -11.00
C LYS A 132 17.88 -2.85 -11.32
N SER A 133 18.52 -3.53 -10.36
CA SER A 133 19.08 -4.88 -10.49
C SER A 133 18.04 -5.98 -10.20
N GLY A 134 16.85 -5.62 -9.71
CA GLY A 134 15.76 -6.55 -9.43
C GLY A 134 15.28 -6.48 -7.99
N VAL A 135 14.86 -7.63 -7.46
CA VAL A 135 14.33 -7.79 -6.10
C VAL A 135 15.42 -8.36 -5.21
N ARG A 136 15.63 -7.76 -4.03
CA ARG A 136 16.45 -8.33 -2.96
C ARG A 136 15.64 -8.45 -1.69
N ALA A 137 15.92 -9.48 -0.88
CA ALA A 137 15.29 -9.61 0.43
C ALA A 137 15.77 -8.52 1.40
N ASP A 138 14.93 -8.22 2.38
CA ASP A 138 15.25 -7.28 3.45
C ASP A 138 16.39 -7.85 4.34
N PRO A 139 17.55 -7.18 4.45
CA PRO A 139 18.66 -7.64 5.27
C PRO A 139 18.29 -7.88 6.73
N GLU A 140 17.33 -7.12 7.27
CA GLU A 140 16.87 -7.32 8.65
C GLU A 140 16.13 -8.66 8.78
N LYS A 141 15.23 -8.97 7.84
CA LYS A 141 14.55 -10.27 7.82
C LYS A 141 15.51 -11.43 7.61
N ILE A 142 16.51 -11.26 6.75
CA ILE A 142 17.57 -12.26 6.56
C ILE A 142 18.32 -12.46 7.87
N SER A 143 18.71 -11.38 8.55
CA SER A 143 19.42 -11.43 9.83
C SER A 143 18.60 -12.15 10.90
N SER A 144 17.29 -11.90 10.98
CA SER A 144 16.39 -12.62 11.91
C SER A 144 16.33 -14.12 11.64
N ILE A 145 16.32 -14.54 10.37
CA ILE A 145 16.34 -15.97 10.00
C ILE A 145 17.70 -16.59 10.31
N CYS A 146 18.80 -15.91 9.98
CA CYS A 146 20.15 -16.41 10.22
C CYS A 146 20.50 -16.52 11.71
N SER A 147 19.93 -15.64 12.54
CA SER A 147 20.10 -15.65 14.00
C SER A 147 19.07 -16.52 14.72
N TRP A 148 18.18 -17.19 13.98
CA TRP A 148 17.14 -18.03 14.56
C TRP A 148 17.78 -19.24 15.26
N PRO A 149 17.54 -19.46 16.56
CA PRO A 149 18.11 -20.59 17.28
C PRO A 149 17.51 -21.92 16.77
N THR A 150 18.32 -22.96 16.62
CA THR A 150 17.80 -24.28 16.21
C THR A 150 16.68 -24.73 17.15
N PRO A 151 15.45 -24.91 16.64
CA PRO A 151 14.31 -25.24 17.49
C PRO A 151 14.50 -26.62 18.11
N LYS A 152 14.24 -26.74 19.41
CA LYS A 152 14.40 -27.97 20.19
C LYS A 152 13.12 -28.75 20.37
N ASN A 153 11.98 -28.14 20.06
CA ASN A 153 10.66 -28.76 20.20
C ASN A 153 9.68 -28.20 19.16
N GLN A 154 8.50 -28.83 19.09
CA GLN A 154 7.47 -28.48 18.10
C GLN A 154 6.89 -27.07 18.31
N THR A 155 6.87 -26.56 19.54
CA THR A 155 6.38 -25.20 19.84
C THR A 155 7.35 -24.16 19.28
N GLU A 156 8.65 -24.34 19.51
CA GLU A 156 9.71 -23.46 18.98
C GLU A 156 9.82 -23.50 17.45
N LEU A 157 9.50 -24.65 16.83
CA LEU A 157 9.47 -24.77 15.37
C LEU A 157 8.27 -24.05 14.71
N ARG A 158 7.19 -23.82 15.45
CA ARG A 158 5.94 -23.20 14.95
C ARG A 158 5.86 -21.69 15.18
N GLN A 159 6.77 -21.13 15.98
CA GLN A 159 6.93 -19.69 16.16
C GLN A 159 7.69 -19.09 14.99
#